data_AF-A0A0X8JHD0-F1
#
_entry.id   AF-A0A0X8JHD0-F1
#
_cell.length_a   1.000
_cell.length_b   1.000
_cell.length_c   1.000
_cell.angle_alpha   90.00
_cell.angle_beta   90.00
_cell.angle_gamma   90.00
#
_symmetry.space_group_name_H-M   'P 1'
#
loop_
_entity.id
_entity.type
_entity.pdbx_description
1 polymer ?
#
loop_
_entity_poly.entity_id
_entity_poly.type
_entity_poly.pdbx_seq_one_letter_code
_entity_poly.pdbx_strand_id
1 'polypeptide(L)'
;MLNEMVRNYGRLGKGFSARDNIIIKGTKALHLLAATAWAGGALSMQALSFLRLSTDNAAFAAQVARCLHFVDTWVVMPGLAGCLLSGLFYSTCTSIGFFKFAWIGYKWLISLCAGFWGTMFWGPWGDDLIAVLVPLGLDGPLRFVRACILPESMWEGALQLTVILSMCLISVYRPLSFHLAPHRPASTANH
;
A
#
# COMPACT_ATOMS: atom_id res chain seq x y z
N MET A 1 -18.19 25.36 7.69
CA MET A 1 -18.64 24.40 6.66
C MET A 1 -17.59 23.34 6.28
N LEU A 2 -16.35 23.63 5.84
CA LEU A 2 -15.38 22.56 5.48
C LEU A 2 -14.91 21.75 6.71
N ASN A 3 -14.66 22.45 7.81
CA ASN A 3 -14.38 21.83 9.10
C ASN A 3 -15.57 20.96 9.56
N GLU A 4 -16.80 21.32 9.17
CA GLU A 4 -17.99 20.48 9.39
C GLU A 4 -18.11 19.33 8.39
N MET A 5 -17.67 19.43 7.14
CA MET A 5 -17.63 18.29 6.22
C MET A 5 -16.60 17.25 6.64
N VAL A 6 -15.44 17.68 7.15
CA VAL A 6 -14.41 16.80 7.72
C VAL A 6 -14.86 16.27 9.09
N ARG A 7 -15.52 17.08 9.93
CA ARG A 7 -16.04 16.67 11.25
C ARG A 7 -17.31 15.80 11.15
N ASN A 8 -18.14 16.03 10.15
CA ASN A 8 -19.31 15.21 9.79
C ASN A 8 -18.97 14.15 8.72
N TYR A 9 -17.70 13.94 8.42
CA TYR A 9 -17.23 12.88 7.52
C TYR A 9 -17.63 11.52 8.12
N GLY A 10 -18.57 10.84 7.45
CA GLY A 10 -19.21 9.60 7.91
C GLY A 10 -20.50 9.78 8.74
N ARG A 11 -20.97 11.01 8.98
CA ARG A 11 -22.22 11.28 9.72
C ARG A 11 -23.46 11.33 8.84
N LEU A 12 -23.30 11.58 7.53
CA LEU A 12 -24.39 11.83 6.57
C LEU A 12 -24.45 10.77 5.44
N GLY A 13 -23.96 9.56 5.68
CA GLY A 13 -24.03 8.50 4.69
C GLY A 13 -25.45 7.97 4.54
N LYS A 14 -26.15 8.29 3.45
CA LYS A 14 -27.36 7.56 3.06
C LYS A 14 -26.94 6.15 2.62
N GLY A 15 -27.32 5.12 3.38
CA GLY A 15 -27.02 3.70 3.09
C GLY A 15 -25.76 3.17 3.77
N PHE A 16 -24.83 2.59 2.99
CA PHE A 16 -23.60 1.97 3.51
C PHE A 16 -22.68 2.96 4.21
N SER A 17 -22.68 4.24 3.87
CA SER A 17 -21.72 5.21 4.44
C SER A 17 -22.06 5.66 5.88
N ALA A 18 -23.09 5.10 6.52
CA ALA A 18 -23.44 5.39 7.91
C ALA A 18 -22.41 4.79 8.88
N ARG A 19 -21.92 5.59 9.84
CA ARG A 19 -20.91 5.16 10.83
C ARG A 19 -21.30 3.93 11.64
N ASP A 20 -22.59 3.72 11.88
CA ASP A 20 -23.10 2.59 12.66
C ASP A 20 -23.44 1.34 11.84
N ASN A 21 -23.24 1.39 10.52
CA ASN A 21 -23.40 0.23 9.67
C ASN A 21 -22.35 -0.84 10.01
N ILE A 22 -22.81 -2.04 10.37
CA ILE A 22 -21.96 -3.18 10.73
C ILE A 22 -20.98 -3.56 9.63
N ILE A 23 -21.37 -3.39 8.37
CA ILE A 23 -20.52 -3.68 7.20
C ILE A 23 -19.35 -2.71 7.15
N ILE A 24 -19.59 -1.41 7.39
CA ILE A 24 -18.49 -0.43 7.46
C ILE A 24 -17.54 -0.70 8.63
N LYS A 25 -18.09 -1.04 9.80
CA LYS A 25 -17.28 -1.39 10.98
C LYS A 25 -16.43 -2.63 10.69
N GLY A 26 -17.03 -3.66 10.09
CA GLY A 26 -16.36 -4.89 9.67
C GLY A 26 -15.26 -4.63 8.64
N THR A 27 -15.55 -3.90 7.55
CA THR A 27 -14.54 -3.54 6.55
C THR A 27 -13.40 -2.71 7.15
N LYS A 28 -13.69 -1.84 8.12
CA LYS A 28 -12.66 -1.06 8.81
C LYS A 28 -11.74 -1.95 9.62
N ALA A 29 -12.30 -2.91 10.36
CA ALA A 29 -11.53 -3.88 11.12
C ALA A 29 -10.65 -4.73 10.19
N LEU A 30 -11.21 -5.27 9.10
CA LEU A 30 -10.47 -6.03 8.10
C LEU A 30 -9.36 -5.21 7.44
N HIS A 31 -9.63 -3.96 7.06
CA HIS A 31 -8.64 -3.05 6.49
C HIS A 31 -7.49 -2.77 7.47
N LEU A 32 -7.79 -2.57 8.76
CA LEU A 32 -6.77 -2.34 9.79
C LEU A 32 -5.92 -3.59 10.04
N LEU A 33 -6.53 -4.79 10.06
CA LEU A 33 -5.78 -6.04 10.17
C LEU A 33 -4.88 -6.25 8.94
N ALA A 34 -5.40 -6.01 7.74
CA ALA A 34 -4.63 -6.09 6.50
C ALA A 34 -3.47 -5.07 6.48
N ALA A 35 -3.71 -3.83 6.91
CA ALA A 35 -2.68 -2.80 7.01
C ALA A 35 -1.62 -3.16 8.05
N THR A 36 -2.04 -3.75 9.18
CA THR A 36 -1.10 -4.24 10.21
C THR A 36 -0.26 -5.40 9.69
N ALA A 37 -0.85 -6.34 8.95
CA ALA A 37 -0.12 -7.44 8.33
C ALA A 37 0.90 -6.90 7.31
N TRP A 38 0.49 -5.96 6.46
CA TRP A 38 1.37 -5.39 5.45
C TRP A 38 2.53 -4.59 6.06
N ALA A 39 2.24 -3.64 6.96
CA ALA A 39 3.24 -2.81 7.60
C ALA A 39 4.12 -3.59 8.59
N GLY A 40 3.52 -4.49 9.38
CA GLY A 40 4.21 -5.36 10.33
C GLY A 40 5.12 -6.36 9.61
N GLY A 41 4.65 -6.95 8.50
CA GLY A 41 5.48 -7.83 7.67
C GLY A 41 6.69 -7.10 7.09
N ALA A 42 6.51 -5.89 6.56
CA ALA A 42 7.63 -5.07 6.08
C ALA A 42 8.63 -4.71 7.20
N LEU A 43 8.14 -4.38 8.40
CA LEU A 43 8.98 -4.18 9.60
C LEU A 43 9.78 -5.44 9.96
N SER A 44 9.13 -6.60 9.97
CA SER A 44 9.79 -7.89 10.25
C SER A 44 10.84 -8.23 9.20
N MET A 45 10.57 -7.94 7.92
CA MET A 45 11.56 -8.11 6.85
C MET A 45 12.75 -7.18 7.02
N GLN A 46 12.55 -5.94 7.49
CA GLN A 46 13.67 -5.07 7.80
C GLN A 46 14.54 -5.64 8.94
N ALA A 47 13.92 -6.17 10.00
CA ALA A 47 14.64 -6.81 11.09
C ALA A 47 15.44 -8.04 10.63
N LEU A 48 14.84 -8.89 9.77
CA LEU A 48 15.53 -10.03 9.16
C LEU A 48 16.68 -9.59 8.25
N SER A 49 16.53 -8.46 7.55
CA SER A 49 17.61 -7.89 6.72
C SER A 49 18.82 -7.50 7.57
N PHE A 50 18.60 -6.90 8.75
CA PHE A 50 19.69 -6.63 9.70
C PHE A 50 20.33 -7.91 10.24
N LEU A 51 19.53 -8.94 10.53
CA LEU A 51 20.05 -10.25 10.97
C LEU A 51 20.89 -10.93 9.88
N ARG A 52 20.52 -10.77 8.61
CA ARG A 52 21.32 -11.28 7.49
C ARG A 52 22.68 -10.57 7.39
N LEU A 53 22.73 -9.27 7.65
CA LEU A 53 23.97 -8.49 7.61
C LEU A 53 24.88 -8.72 8.82
N SER A 54 24.36 -9.27 9.92
CA SER A 54 25.15 -9.49 11.14
C SER A 54 25.99 -10.77 11.10
N THR A 55 26.16 -11.41 9.94
CA THR A 55 26.85 -12.70 9.81
C THR A 55 27.68 -12.80 8.54
N ASP A 56 28.85 -13.42 8.65
CA ASP A 56 29.69 -13.79 7.48
C ASP A 56 29.40 -15.22 6.99
N ASN A 57 28.52 -15.96 7.67
CA ASN A 57 28.18 -17.32 7.29
C ASN A 57 27.16 -17.34 6.15
N ALA A 58 27.62 -17.69 4.95
CA ALA A 58 26.80 -17.75 3.74
C ALA A 58 25.57 -18.67 3.86
N ALA A 59 25.68 -19.81 4.56
CA ALA A 59 24.56 -20.73 4.73
C ALA A 59 23.48 -20.14 5.65
N PHE A 60 23.88 -19.44 6.72
CA PHE A 60 22.94 -18.75 7.61
C PHE A 60 22.28 -17.56 6.89
N ALA A 61 23.06 -16.76 6.14
CA ALA A 61 22.53 -15.67 5.34
C ALA A 61 21.49 -16.14 4.30
N ALA A 62 21.73 -17.30 3.66
CA ALA A 62 20.77 -17.92 2.74
C ALA A 62 19.49 -18.40 3.46
N GLN A 63 19.61 -18.91 4.68
CA GLN A 63 18.44 -19.27 5.48
C GLN A 63 17.58 -18.04 5.84
N VAL A 64 18.22 -16.94 6.22
CA VAL A 64 17.51 -15.68 6.52
C VAL A 64 16.81 -15.13 5.27
N ALA A 65 17.44 -15.24 4.10
CA ALA A 65 16.80 -14.87 2.82
C ALA A 65 15.52 -15.68 2.54
N ARG A 66 15.50 -16.98 2.86
CA ARG A 66 14.27 -17.79 2.78
C ARG A 66 13.19 -17.32 3.75
N CYS A 67 13.56 -16.93 4.96
CA CYS A 67 12.62 -16.35 5.93
C CYS A 67 12.02 -15.02 5.44
N LEU A 68 12.84 -14.15 4.83
CA LEU A 68 12.38 -12.91 4.21
C LEU A 68 11.29 -13.17 3.17
N HIS A 69 11.57 -14.08 2.23
CA HIS A 69 10.63 -14.44 1.17
C HIS A 69 9.35 -15.05 1.74
N PHE A 70 9.45 -15.88 2.78
CA PHE A 70 8.29 -16.46 3.46
C PHE A 70 7.39 -15.40 4.08
N VAL A 71 7.97 -14.44 4.82
CA VAL A 71 7.20 -13.33 5.43
C VAL A 71 6.54 -12.48 4.34
N ASP A 72 7.25 -12.17 3.26
CA ASP A 72 6.65 -11.39 2.17
C ASP A 72 5.43 -12.12 1.56
N THR A 73 5.62 -13.38 1.21
CA THR A 73 4.60 -14.19 0.53
C THR A 73 3.35 -14.41 1.39
N TRP A 74 3.53 -14.69 2.68
CA TRP A 74 2.44 -15.15 3.55
C TRP A 74 1.88 -14.10 4.50
N VAL A 75 2.56 -12.95 4.65
CA VAL A 75 2.13 -11.87 5.56
C VAL A 75 1.95 -10.57 4.79
N VAL A 76 2.98 -10.12 4.06
CA VAL A 76 2.95 -8.84 3.34
C VAL A 76 1.96 -8.87 2.18
N MET A 77 2.05 -9.87 1.29
CA MET A 77 1.19 -9.98 0.12
C MET A 77 -0.30 -10.13 0.46
N PRO A 78 -0.73 -11.00 1.40
CA PRO A 78 -2.12 -11.05 1.85
C PRO A 78 -2.58 -9.74 2.51
N GLY A 79 -1.71 -9.08 3.28
CA GLY A 79 -1.99 -7.76 3.86
C GLY A 79 -2.24 -6.69 2.80
N LEU A 80 -1.36 -6.60 1.80
CA LEU A 80 -1.51 -5.70 0.66
C LEU A 80 -2.81 -5.97 -0.12
N ALA A 81 -3.09 -7.23 -0.44
CA ALA A 81 -4.32 -7.63 -1.12
C ALA A 81 -5.56 -7.24 -0.29
N GLY A 82 -5.54 -7.48 1.02
CA GLY A 82 -6.60 -7.05 1.93
C GLY A 82 -6.81 -5.53 1.93
N CYS A 83 -5.74 -4.74 1.94
CA CYS A 83 -5.79 -3.28 1.84
C CYS A 83 -6.39 -2.81 0.50
N LEU A 84 -6.00 -3.42 -0.62
CA LEU A 84 -6.53 -3.10 -1.95
C LEU A 84 -8.02 -3.44 -2.06
N LEU A 85 -8.44 -4.62 -1.61
CA LEU A 85 -9.85 -5.05 -1.69
C LEU A 85 -10.77 -4.19 -0.81
N SER A 86 -10.35 -3.91 0.42
CA SER A 86 -11.13 -3.05 1.32
C SER A 86 -11.05 -1.57 0.91
N GLY A 87 -9.93 -1.10 0.37
CA GLY A 87 -9.79 0.21 -0.25
C GLY A 87 -10.70 0.38 -1.48
N LEU A 88 -10.81 -0.69 -2.30
CA LEU A 88 -11.72 -0.76 -3.44
C LEU A 88 -13.16 -0.59 -2.96
N PHE A 89 -13.57 -1.40 -1.97
CA PHE A 89 -14.89 -1.30 -1.36
C PHE A 89 -15.18 0.12 -0.85
N TYR A 90 -14.24 0.76 -0.14
CA TYR A 90 -14.43 2.14 0.30
C TYR A 90 -14.58 3.11 -0.87
N SER A 91 -13.80 2.95 -1.93
CA SER A 91 -13.79 3.86 -3.07
C SER A 91 -15.03 3.71 -3.96
N THR A 92 -15.62 2.50 -4.06
CA THR A 92 -16.81 2.22 -4.88
C THR A 92 -18.12 2.34 -4.10
N CYS A 93 -18.17 1.84 -2.87
CA CYS A 93 -19.41 1.67 -2.10
C CYS A 93 -19.67 2.82 -1.12
N THR A 94 -18.76 3.79 -1.01
CA THR A 94 -18.93 4.96 -0.14
C THR A 94 -18.64 6.27 -0.87
N SER A 95 -19.05 7.39 -0.28
CA SER A 95 -18.83 8.74 -0.83
C SER A 95 -17.37 9.22 -0.88
N ILE A 96 -16.44 8.34 -0.48
CA ILE A 96 -15.00 8.54 -0.47
C ILE A 96 -14.46 8.69 -1.90
N GLY A 97 -14.87 7.81 -2.83
CA GLY A 97 -14.37 7.81 -4.21
C GLY A 97 -12.86 7.51 -4.32
N PHE A 98 -12.34 7.40 -5.54
CA PHE A 98 -10.90 7.12 -5.77
C PHE A 98 -10.03 8.38 -5.74
N PHE A 99 -10.51 9.48 -6.34
CA PHE A 99 -9.71 10.70 -6.58
C PHE A 99 -10.28 11.96 -5.93
N LYS A 100 -11.34 11.82 -5.11
CA LYS A 100 -11.98 12.96 -4.44
C LYS A 100 -11.05 13.66 -3.44
N PHE A 101 -10.13 12.90 -2.85
CA PHE A 101 -9.08 13.43 -1.98
C PHE A 101 -7.73 12.93 -2.46
N ALA A 102 -6.76 13.83 -2.64
CA ALA A 102 -5.45 13.46 -3.19
C ALA A 102 -4.70 12.47 -2.28
N TRP A 103 -4.93 12.51 -0.97
CA TRP A 103 -4.37 11.50 -0.04
C TRP A 103 -4.89 10.08 -0.31
N ILE A 104 -6.08 9.91 -0.89
CA ILE A 104 -6.61 8.59 -1.30
C ILE A 104 -5.97 8.17 -2.62
N GLY A 105 -5.88 9.09 -3.58
CA GLY A 105 -5.18 8.85 -4.85
C GLY A 105 -3.73 8.43 -4.64
N TYR A 106 -3.01 9.08 -3.72
CA TYR A 106 -1.67 8.68 -3.31
C TYR A 106 -1.62 7.25 -2.78
N LYS A 107 -2.58 6.86 -1.93
CA LYS A 107 -2.63 5.49 -1.40
C LYS A 107 -2.85 4.46 -2.49
N TRP A 108 -3.75 4.74 -3.43
CA TRP A 108 -3.97 3.89 -4.59
C TRP A 108 -2.72 3.74 -5.43
N LEU A 109 -2.05 4.84 -5.76
CA LEU A 109 -0.83 4.82 -6.54
C LEU A 109 0.22 3.92 -5.86
N ILE A 110 0.48 4.13 -4.58
CA ILE A 110 1.48 3.34 -3.84
C ILE A 110 1.09 1.87 -3.75
N SER A 111 -0.16 1.54 -3.39
CA SER A 111 -0.59 0.15 -3.27
C SER A 111 -0.60 -0.59 -4.61
N LEU A 112 -0.96 0.08 -5.71
CA LEU A 112 -0.90 -0.51 -7.05
C LEU A 112 0.54 -0.70 -7.51
N CYS A 113 1.42 0.28 -7.28
CA CYS A 113 2.86 0.13 -7.56
C CYS A 113 3.45 -1.03 -6.74
N ALA A 114 3.16 -1.10 -5.44
CA ALA A 114 3.63 -2.19 -4.58
C ALA A 114 3.12 -3.55 -5.05
N GLY A 115 1.84 -3.65 -5.42
CA GLY A 115 1.24 -4.88 -5.93
C GLY A 115 1.83 -5.31 -7.26
N PHE A 116 2.04 -4.36 -8.18
CA PHE A 116 2.66 -4.61 -9.47
C PHE A 116 4.11 -5.08 -9.31
N TRP A 117 4.95 -4.32 -8.62
CA TRP A 117 6.36 -4.65 -8.45
C TRP A 117 6.56 -5.93 -7.62
N GLY A 118 5.81 -6.10 -6.54
CA GLY A 118 5.83 -7.33 -5.75
C GLY A 118 5.47 -8.55 -6.61
N THR A 119 4.34 -8.51 -7.32
CA THR A 119 3.91 -9.69 -8.09
C THR A 119 4.84 -10.01 -9.26
N MET A 120 5.27 -9.00 -10.01
CA MET A 120 6.04 -9.19 -11.24
C MET A 120 7.51 -9.55 -11.02
N PHE A 121 8.12 -9.05 -9.94
CA PHE A 121 9.58 -9.18 -9.74
C PHE A 121 9.94 -10.01 -8.51
N TRP A 122 9.10 -9.97 -7.46
CA TRP A 122 9.26 -10.77 -6.23
C TRP A 122 8.70 -12.18 -6.37
N GLY A 123 7.54 -12.30 -7.03
CA GLY A 123 6.85 -13.57 -7.21
C GLY A 123 7.52 -14.52 -8.24
N PRO A 124 7.01 -15.76 -8.37
CA PRO A 124 7.56 -16.78 -9.29
C PRO A 124 7.63 -16.32 -10.75
N TRP A 125 6.77 -15.37 -11.12
CA TRP A 125 6.68 -14.75 -12.44
C TRP A 125 7.99 -14.06 -12.86
N GLY A 126 8.73 -13.47 -11.91
CA GLY A 126 10.01 -12.82 -12.21
C GLY A 126 11.08 -13.83 -12.60
N ASP A 127 11.12 -14.99 -11.93
CA ASP A 127 12.03 -16.08 -12.26
C ASP A 127 11.67 -16.72 -13.60
N ASP A 128 10.38 -16.97 -13.83
CA ASP A 128 9.88 -17.54 -15.09
C ASP A 128 10.16 -16.62 -16.28
N LEU A 129 9.97 -15.30 -16.12
CA LEU A 129 10.25 -14.33 -17.17
C LEU A 129 11.75 -14.25 -17.48
N ILE A 130 12.62 -14.33 -16.47
CA ILE A 130 14.08 -14.45 -16.70
C ILE A 130 14.40 -15.75 -17.43
N ALA A 131 13.80 -16.88 -17.04
CA ALA A 131 14.05 -18.17 -17.68
C ALA A 131 13.67 -18.17 -19.17
N VAL A 132 12.62 -17.44 -19.55
CA VAL A 132 12.22 -17.24 -20.96
C VAL A 132 13.18 -16.30 -21.71
N LEU A 133 13.70 -15.26 -21.07
CA LEU A 133 14.54 -14.25 -21.71
C LEU A 133 16.03 -14.64 -21.81
N VAL A 134 16.51 -15.52 -20.92
CA VAL A 134 17.92 -15.99 -20.88
C VAL A 134 18.36 -16.61 -22.21
N PRO A 135 17.61 -17.55 -22.83
CA PRO A 135 17.99 -18.13 -24.12
C PRO A 135 18.04 -17.11 -25.27
N LEU A 136 17.35 -15.97 -25.12
CA LEU A 136 17.28 -14.90 -26.11
C LEU A 136 18.37 -13.82 -25.88
N GLY A 137 19.11 -13.88 -24.77
CA GLY A 137 20.08 -12.86 -24.36
C GLY A 137 19.44 -11.51 -24.00
N LEU A 138 18.14 -11.49 -23.68
CA LEU A 138 17.36 -10.27 -23.41
C LEU A 138 17.01 -10.10 -21.92
N ASP A 139 17.65 -10.89 -21.05
CA ASP A 139 17.41 -10.90 -19.60
C ASP A 139 18.13 -9.75 -18.87
N GLY A 140 19.12 -9.10 -19.49
CA GLY A 140 19.91 -8.01 -18.90
C GLY A 140 19.09 -6.88 -18.25
N PRO A 141 18.12 -6.27 -18.94
CA PRO A 141 17.26 -5.23 -18.36
C PRO A 141 16.44 -5.75 -17.18
N LEU A 142 15.91 -6.97 -17.27
CA LEU A 142 15.10 -7.57 -16.21
C LEU A 142 15.93 -7.91 -14.97
N ARG A 143 17.17 -8.39 -15.16
CA ARG A 143 18.15 -8.60 -14.08
C ARG A 143 18.60 -7.30 -13.45
N PHE A 144 18.79 -6.23 -14.22
CA PHE A 144 19.13 -4.91 -13.70
C PHE A 144 17.99 -4.36 -12.85
N VAL A 145 16.76 -4.41 -13.38
CA VAL A 145 15.56 -4.01 -12.64
C VAL A 145 15.42 -4.86 -11.38
N ARG A 146 15.62 -6.18 -11.45
CA ARG A 146 15.65 -7.04 -10.26
C ARG A 146 16.78 -6.67 -9.31
N ALA A 147 17.98 -6.34 -9.77
CA ALA A 147 19.06 -5.92 -8.88
C ALA A 147 18.81 -4.56 -8.19
N CYS A 148 17.93 -3.73 -8.77
CA CYS A 148 17.46 -2.48 -8.16
C CYS A 148 16.15 -2.64 -7.36
N ILE A 149 15.48 -3.81 -7.40
CA ILE A 149 14.12 -4.06 -6.86
C ILE A 149 14.05 -5.33 -5.96
N LEU A 150 15.03 -6.24 -5.98
CA LEU A 150 15.12 -7.43 -5.11
C LEU A 150 16.14 -7.24 -3.97
N PRO A 151 15.84 -7.69 -2.75
CA PRO A 151 16.22 -7.19 -1.44
C PRO A 151 17.47 -7.94 -0.98
N GLU A 152 18.36 -8.17 -1.94
CA GLU A 152 19.72 -8.55 -1.64
C GLU A 152 20.39 -7.40 -0.87
N SER A 153 19.81 -6.18 -0.97
CA SER A 153 20.21 -4.98 -0.25
C SER A 153 19.18 -4.56 0.83
N MET A 154 19.69 -4.27 2.04
CA MET A 154 18.93 -3.70 3.18
C MET A 154 18.16 -2.43 2.84
N TRP A 155 18.58 -1.70 1.79
CA TRP A 155 18.00 -0.43 1.37
C TRP A 155 16.54 -0.55 0.93
N GLU A 156 16.16 -1.67 0.34
CA GLU A 156 14.81 -1.85 -0.21
C GLU A 156 13.77 -2.11 0.87
N GLY A 157 14.09 -2.94 1.86
CA GLY A 157 13.27 -3.09 3.06
C GLY A 157 13.02 -1.74 3.74
N ALA A 158 14.05 -0.87 3.76
CA ALA A 158 13.98 0.44 4.39
C ALA A 158 13.10 1.39 3.57
N LEU A 159 13.22 1.35 2.24
CA LEU A 159 12.37 2.12 1.33
C LEU A 159 10.90 1.69 1.43
N GLN A 160 10.63 0.38 1.36
CA GLN A 160 9.29 -0.18 1.49
C GLN A 160 8.67 0.20 2.85
N LEU A 161 9.43 0.04 3.93
CA LEU A 161 8.99 0.44 5.26
C LEU A 161 8.68 1.94 5.33
N THR A 162 9.56 2.78 4.79
CA THR A 162 9.37 4.24 4.77
C THR A 162 8.11 4.65 4.03
N VAL A 163 7.86 4.02 2.87
CA VAL A 163 6.67 4.26 2.06
C VAL A 163 5.39 3.83 2.81
N ILE A 164 5.41 2.68 3.48
CA ILE A 164 4.23 2.21 4.26
C ILE A 164 4.00 3.12 5.49
N LEU A 165 5.06 3.52 6.19
CA LEU A 165 4.95 4.45 7.32
C LEU A 165 4.43 5.82 6.87
N SER A 166 4.83 6.31 5.70
CA SER A 166 4.29 7.55 5.14
C SER A 166 2.78 7.44 4.85
N MET A 167 2.31 6.31 4.32
CA MET A 167 0.87 6.05 4.13
C MET A 167 0.12 6.04 5.47
N CYS A 168 0.71 5.48 6.54
CA CYS A 168 0.15 5.52 7.88
C CYS A 168 0.03 6.97 8.39
N LEU A 169 1.08 7.78 8.27
CA LEU A 169 1.06 9.19 8.68
C LEU A 169 0.04 10.00 7.87
N ILE A 170 0.00 9.82 6.55
CA ILE A 170 -0.99 10.47 5.68
C ILE A 170 -2.42 10.07 6.03
N SER A 171 -2.65 8.85 6.53
CA SER A 171 -3.96 8.40 7.02
C SER A 171 -4.44 9.18 8.25
N VAL A 172 -3.51 9.59 9.11
CA VAL A 172 -3.78 10.35 10.33
C VAL A 172 -3.96 11.83 10.00
N TYR A 173 -2.95 12.44 9.37
CA TYR A 173 -2.91 13.90 9.17
C TYR A 173 -3.72 14.40 7.97
N ARG A 174 -3.96 13.54 6.97
CA ARG A 174 -4.74 13.87 5.75
C ARG A 174 -4.34 15.20 5.07
N PRO A 175 -3.05 15.48 4.87
CA PRO A 175 -2.57 16.81 4.45
C PRO A 175 -3.00 17.23 3.03
N LEU A 176 -3.42 16.28 2.19
CA LEU A 176 -3.64 16.48 0.75
C LEU A 176 -5.12 16.41 0.35
N SER A 177 -6.02 17.07 1.09
CA SER A 177 -7.40 17.28 0.64
C SER A 177 -7.46 18.47 -0.33
N PHE A 178 -7.95 18.26 -1.55
CA PHE A 178 -8.18 19.34 -2.49
C PHE A 178 -9.15 20.36 -1.89
N HIS A 179 -8.71 21.61 -1.76
CA HIS A 179 -9.59 22.73 -1.46
C HIS A 179 -10.30 23.12 -2.75
N LEU A 180 -11.41 22.45 -3.08
CA LEU A 180 -12.35 23.01 -4.04
C LEU A 180 -12.92 24.27 -3.40
N ALA A 181 -12.55 25.43 -3.95
CA ALA A 181 -13.10 26.71 -3.54
C ALA A 181 -14.63 26.61 -3.55
N PRO A 182 -15.34 27.08 -2.51
CA PRO A 182 -16.78 27.03 -2.50
C PRO A 182 -17.29 27.85 -3.70
N HIS A 183 -18.17 27.24 -4.50
CA HIS A 183 -19.03 27.99 -5.41
C HIS A 183 -19.74 29.06 -4.55
N ARG A 184 -19.34 30.33 -4.70
CA ARG A 184 -20.13 31.43 -4.15
C ARG A 184 -21.50 31.34 -4.82
N PRO A 185 -22.61 31.22 -4.07
CA PRO A 185 -23.91 31.43 -4.69
C PRO A 185 -23.90 32.83 -5.28
N ALA A 186 -24.30 32.96 -6.55
CA ALA A 186 -24.48 34.26 -7.17
C ALA A 186 -25.52 35.01 -6.33
N SER A 187 -25.10 36.07 -5.63
CA SER A 187 -26.04 37.05 -5.10
C SER A 187 -26.71 37.70 -6.29
N THR A 188 -27.91 37.26 -6.62
CA THR A 188 -28.81 38.10 -7.42
C THR A 188 -29.66 38.86 -6.42
N ALA A 189 -29.41 40.16 -6.43
CA ALA A 189 -29.98 41.16 -5.55
C ALA A 189 -31.48 41.26 -5.77
N ASN A 190 -32.21 41.45 -4.68
CA ASN A 190 -33.55 42.04 -4.72
C ASN A 190 -33.41 43.48 -5.24
N HIS A 191 -34.11 43.78 -6.34
CA HIS A 191 -34.62 45.12 -6.66
C HIS A 191 -36.02 44.96 -7.24
#